data_AF-A0A928TAW4-F1
#
_entry.id   AF-A0A928TAW4-F1
#
_cell.length_a   1.000
_cell.length_b   1.000
_cell.length_c   1.000
_cell.angle_alpha   90.00
_cell.angle_beta   90.00
_cell.angle_gamma   90.00
#
_symmetry.space_group_name_H-M   'P 1'
#
loop_
_entity.id
_entity.type
_entity.pdbx_description
1 polymer ?
#
loop_
_entity_poly.entity_id
_entity_poly.type
_entity_poly.pdbx_seq_one_letter_code
_entity_poly.pdbx_strand_id
1 'polypeptide(L)'
;MRHVLMLWAACLSLPAAEVTHWFDEAGQRHLTLVEDSLSRRVDLRFRWSYDPGSLPGWTGDGVRRGDSIEFAISVTDETADRAPFFIARLRYSKIEVAFRSDKPDQPDPGIRGTFLRLGPDKRLQLARKEFQAAETRLAQAWQNATRDGRRDDQVLISGWKAAWPALRQRWMALSYTPPGVKPEGDPDFWLRLAQATQQAYVFNEQRVDPKNTGGWEGDYDDGFGGRVTLRQRKEGGLRITLSCTRGLDGNEANGSDIAGDIPASALTQKGDLRRAEAVLDFPGLENQPARQIRVTLQRRGGGLWVETTYLQPTHRRGWHDGIYRWMPVPEP
;
A
#
# COMPACT_ATOMS: atom_id res chain seq x y z
N MET A 1 47.68 -43.76 -7.75
CA MET A 1 46.31 -43.86 -7.21
C MET A 1 46.06 -42.66 -6.30
N ARG A 2 45.32 -41.66 -6.77
CA ARG A 2 44.92 -40.48 -6.00
C ARG A 2 43.47 -40.68 -5.56
N HIS A 3 43.22 -40.68 -4.26
CA HIS A 3 41.87 -40.71 -3.71
C HIS A 3 41.27 -39.32 -3.80
N VAL A 4 40.13 -39.21 -4.49
CA VAL A 4 39.29 -38.02 -4.54
C VAL A 4 38.34 -38.07 -3.34
N LEU A 5 38.51 -37.15 -2.40
CA LEU A 5 37.52 -36.86 -1.37
C LEU A 5 36.44 -35.97 -2.00
N MET A 6 35.26 -36.52 -2.26
CA MET A 6 34.05 -35.72 -2.51
C MET A 6 33.54 -35.20 -1.15
N LEU A 7 33.71 -33.91 -0.88
CA LEU A 7 32.94 -33.21 0.14
C LEU A 7 31.54 -32.93 -0.43
N TRP A 8 30.52 -33.60 0.11
CA TRP A 8 29.14 -33.17 -0.03
C TRP A 8 28.92 -31.91 0.82
N ALA A 9 28.78 -30.76 0.17
CA ALA A 9 28.23 -29.58 0.81
C ALA A 9 26.71 -29.77 0.93
N ALA A 10 26.25 -30.24 2.09
CA ALA A 10 24.84 -30.12 2.44
C ALA A 10 24.53 -28.63 2.65
N CYS A 11 23.81 -28.02 1.71
CA CYS A 11 23.15 -26.74 1.95
C CYS A 11 22.15 -26.94 3.10
N LEU A 12 22.56 -26.56 4.32
CA LEU A 12 21.66 -26.41 5.45
C LEU A 12 20.71 -25.25 5.13
N SER A 13 19.55 -25.54 4.54
CA SER A 13 18.45 -24.59 4.52
C SER A 13 18.02 -24.37 5.97
N LEU A 14 18.23 -23.16 6.49
CA LEU A 14 17.69 -22.77 7.79
C LEU A 14 16.17 -23.03 7.76
N PRO A 15 15.59 -23.63 8.81
CA PRO A 15 14.15 -23.84 8.88
C PRO A 15 13.45 -22.49 8.73
N ALA A 16 12.56 -22.39 7.73
CA ALA A 16 11.75 -21.19 7.51
C ALA A 16 10.93 -20.87 8.76
N ALA A 17 10.75 -19.58 9.04
CA ALA A 17 9.88 -19.13 10.14
C ALA A 17 8.46 -19.70 9.97
N GLU A 18 7.87 -20.20 11.06
CA GLU A 18 6.48 -20.68 11.02
C GLU A 18 5.55 -19.46 11.06
N VAL A 19 4.64 -19.35 10.10
CA VAL A 19 3.62 -18.30 10.07
C VAL A 19 2.26 -18.91 10.34
N THR A 20 1.59 -18.44 11.39
CA THR A 20 0.21 -18.85 11.71
C THR A 20 -0.73 -17.66 11.75
N HIS A 21 -1.98 -17.87 11.33
CA HIS A 21 -2.99 -16.83 11.24
C HIS A 21 -4.18 -17.15 12.15
N TRP A 22 -4.71 -16.11 12.77
CA TRP A 22 -5.74 -16.21 13.79
C TRP A 22 -6.77 -15.08 13.61
N PHE A 23 -8.00 -15.30 14.06
CA PHE A 23 -9.07 -14.30 13.96
C PHE A 23 -9.93 -14.25 15.22
N ASP A 24 -10.23 -13.04 15.65
CA ASP A 24 -11.25 -12.74 16.65
C ASP A 24 -12.49 -12.16 15.95
N GLU A 25 -13.56 -12.94 15.94
CA GLU A 25 -14.83 -12.56 15.31
C GLU A 25 -15.53 -11.43 16.06
N ALA A 26 -15.43 -11.37 17.40
CA ALA A 26 -16.12 -10.37 18.20
C ALA A 26 -15.52 -8.97 18.01
N GLY A 27 -14.18 -8.88 18.00
CA GLY A 27 -13.48 -7.63 17.76
C GLY A 27 -13.17 -7.33 16.30
N GLN A 28 -13.45 -8.25 15.37
CA GLN A 28 -13.08 -8.16 13.94
C GLN A 28 -11.57 -7.89 13.78
N ARG A 29 -10.74 -8.79 14.32
CA ARG A 29 -9.28 -8.63 14.39
C ARG A 29 -8.55 -9.85 13.86
N HIS A 30 -7.55 -9.61 13.03
CA HIS A 30 -6.58 -10.60 12.59
C HIS A 30 -5.35 -10.55 13.49
N LEU A 31 -4.79 -11.73 13.79
CA LEU A 31 -3.47 -11.90 14.38
C LEU A 31 -2.64 -12.79 13.46
N THR A 32 -1.48 -12.33 13.05
CA THR A 32 -0.45 -13.14 12.40
C THR A 32 0.72 -13.31 13.36
N LEU A 33 1.14 -14.55 13.56
CA LEU A 33 2.25 -14.92 14.42
C LEU A 33 3.35 -15.48 13.54
N VAL A 34 4.54 -14.89 13.59
CA VAL A 34 5.74 -15.33 12.89
C VAL A 34 6.74 -15.81 13.94
N GLU A 35 7.02 -17.11 13.99
CA GLU A 35 7.93 -17.72 14.96
C GLU A 35 9.25 -18.10 14.29
N ASP A 36 10.34 -17.54 14.82
CA ASP A 36 11.69 -17.98 14.48
C ASP A 36 11.99 -19.29 15.22
N SER A 37 12.12 -20.36 14.43
CA SER A 37 12.35 -21.73 14.90
C SER A 37 13.67 -21.89 15.67
N LEU A 38 14.63 -20.95 15.55
CA LEU A 38 15.93 -21.02 16.22
C LEU A 38 16.00 -20.19 17.50
N SER A 39 15.35 -19.02 17.54
CA SER A 39 15.55 -18.04 18.62
C SER A 39 14.41 -17.95 19.64
N ARG A 40 13.30 -18.70 19.44
CA ARG A 40 12.03 -18.57 20.20
C ARG A 40 11.44 -17.16 20.14
N ARG A 41 11.98 -16.30 19.28
CA ARG A 41 11.43 -14.96 19.03
C ARG A 41 10.16 -15.11 18.21
N VAL A 42 9.18 -14.32 18.59
CA VAL A 42 7.87 -14.30 17.96
C VAL A 42 7.54 -12.86 17.61
N ASP A 43 7.22 -12.61 16.35
CA ASP A 43 6.63 -11.36 15.89
C ASP A 43 5.11 -11.56 15.81
N LEU A 44 4.36 -10.69 16.48
CA LEU A 44 2.90 -10.67 16.50
C LEU A 44 2.39 -9.44 15.78
N ARG A 45 1.59 -9.65 14.74
CA ARG A 45 1.00 -8.57 13.93
C ARG A 45 -0.51 -8.62 14.04
N PHE A 46 -1.09 -7.58 14.61
CA PHE A 46 -2.52 -7.41 14.77
C PHE A 46 -3.03 -6.38 13.76
N ARG A 47 -4.19 -6.68 13.18
CA ARG A 47 -4.87 -5.80 12.23
C ARG A 47 -6.37 -5.86 12.44
N TRP A 48 -7.04 -4.73 12.29
CA TRP A 48 -8.49 -4.65 12.40
C TRP A 48 -9.17 -4.73 11.04
N SER A 49 -10.24 -5.50 10.95
CA SER A 49 -11.08 -5.65 9.74
C SER A 49 -12.43 -4.95 9.87
N TYR A 50 -12.71 -4.25 10.98
CA TYR A 50 -13.87 -3.34 11.07
C TYR A 50 -13.74 -2.15 10.10
N ASP A 51 -12.51 -1.81 9.73
CA ASP A 51 -12.17 -0.92 8.63
C ASP A 51 -11.53 -1.77 7.49
N PRO A 52 -12.31 -2.22 6.49
CA PRO A 52 -11.83 -3.11 5.44
C PRO A 52 -10.67 -2.51 4.66
N GLY A 53 -9.60 -3.28 4.46
CA GLY A 53 -8.39 -2.80 3.81
C GLY A 53 -7.55 -1.87 4.68
N SER A 54 -7.82 -1.77 5.98
CA SER A 54 -7.03 -0.95 6.90
C SER A 54 -5.56 -1.38 6.90
N LEU A 55 -4.69 -0.35 6.85
CA LEU A 55 -3.24 -0.45 6.98
C LEU A 55 -2.76 -0.33 8.43
N PRO A 56 -3.37 0.52 9.28
CA PRO A 56 -3.05 0.53 10.70
C PRO A 56 -3.10 -0.87 11.31
N GLY A 57 -2.02 -1.18 12.01
CA GLY A 57 -1.84 -2.42 12.75
C GLY A 57 -1.05 -2.17 14.02
N TRP A 58 -0.97 -3.20 14.85
CA TRP A 58 -0.10 -3.23 16.01
C TRP A 58 0.89 -4.36 15.83
N THR A 59 2.17 -4.08 15.97
CA THR A 59 3.24 -5.08 15.91
C THR A 59 3.92 -5.20 17.26
N GLY A 60 4.30 -6.43 17.62
CA GLY A 60 4.97 -6.69 18.88
C GLY A 60 5.97 -7.82 18.78
N ASP A 61 7.07 -7.65 19.49
CA ASP A 61 8.11 -8.65 19.63
C ASP A 61 7.96 -9.37 20.97
N GLY A 62 8.07 -10.68 20.92
CA GLY A 62 7.88 -11.55 22.06
C GLY A 62 8.82 -12.73 22.12
N VAL A 63 8.76 -13.43 23.25
CA VAL A 63 9.49 -14.67 23.48
C VAL A 63 8.51 -15.75 23.93
N ARG A 64 8.58 -16.91 23.27
CA ARG A 64 7.78 -18.07 23.65
C ARG A 64 8.30 -18.71 24.94
N ARG A 65 7.40 -18.94 25.90
CA ARG A 65 7.63 -19.60 27.18
C ARG A 65 6.60 -20.70 27.38
N GLY A 66 6.90 -21.89 26.83
CA GLY A 66 5.96 -23.02 26.84
C GLY A 66 4.68 -22.67 26.09
N ASP A 67 3.57 -22.69 26.84
CA ASP A 67 2.19 -22.48 26.40
C ASP A 67 1.82 -21.00 26.31
N SER A 68 2.77 -20.08 26.51
CA SER A 68 2.52 -18.65 26.43
C SER A 68 3.60 -17.92 25.64
N ILE A 69 3.24 -16.73 25.16
CA ILE A 69 4.16 -15.77 24.59
C ILE A 69 4.03 -14.50 25.42
N GLU A 70 5.14 -14.04 25.97
CA GLU A 70 5.24 -12.72 26.58
C GLU A 70 5.77 -11.75 25.53
N PHE A 71 5.07 -10.65 25.31
CA PHE A 71 5.39 -9.72 24.23
C PHE A 71 5.06 -8.28 24.62
N ALA A 72 5.67 -7.34 23.92
CA ALA A 72 5.41 -5.90 24.03
C ALA A 72 5.41 -5.29 22.63
N ILE A 73 5.02 -4.02 22.52
CA ILE A 73 5.07 -3.33 21.23
C ILE A 73 6.50 -3.36 20.66
N SER A 74 6.63 -3.56 19.36
CA SER A 74 7.90 -3.42 18.67
C SER A 74 8.30 -1.95 18.72
N VAL A 75 9.41 -1.64 19.39
CA VAL A 75 9.92 -0.26 19.49
C VAL A 75 11.15 -0.11 18.62
N THR A 76 11.13 0.88 17.74
CA THR A 76 12.27 1.25 16.89
C THR A 76 13.23 2.22 17.56
N ASP A 77 12.86 2.76 18.73
CA ASP A 77 13.64 3.71 19.53
C ASP A 77 13.93 3.12 20.91
N GLU A 78 15.23 3.03 21.27
CA GLU A 78 15.71 2.46 22.53
C GLU A 78 15.36 3.32 23.76
N THR A 79 14.89 4.56 23.56
CA THR A 79 14.59 5.52 24.65
C THR A 79 13.14 5.50 25.14
N ALA A 80 12.26 4.72 24.51
CA ALA A 80 10.84 4.68 24.88
C ALA A 80 10.60 4.00 26.24
N ASP A 81 9.75 4.62 27.05
CA ASP A 81 9.26 4.05 28.31
C ASP A 81 8.68 2.64 28.11
N ARG A 82 8.81 1.78 29.13
CA ARG A 82 8.37 0.38 29.12
C ARG A 82 6.90 0.27 28.70
N ALA A 83 6.69 -0.03 27.43
CA ALA A 83 5.39 -0.29 26.85
C ALA A 83 4.62 -1.38 27.63
N PRO A 84 3.27 -1.40 27.55
CA PRO A 84 2.47 -2.47 28.14
C PRO A 84 3.00 -3.84 27.73
N PHE A 85 3.24 -4.71 28.72
CA PHE A 85 3.57 -6.10 28.49
C PHE A 85 2.29 -6.92 28.42
N PHE A 86 2.20 -7.74 27.37
CA PHE A 86 1.09 -8.65 27.13
C PHE A 86 1.53 -10.10 27.30
N ILE A 87 0.54 -10.96 27.52
CA ILE A 87 0.68 -12.40 27.48
C ILE A 87 -0.36 -12.97 26.50
N ALA A 88 0.11 -13.76 25.54
CA ALA A 88 -0.71 -14.57 24.66
C ALA A 88 -0.65 -16.02 25.15
N ARG A 89 -1.74 -16.56 25.66
CA ARG A 89 -1.84 -17.97 26.08
C ARG A 89 -2.26 -18.82 24.89
N LEU A 90 -1.41 -19.77 24.51
CA LEU A 90 -1.58 -20.67 23.37
C LEU A 90 -2.32 -21.93 23.82
N ARG A 91 -3.47 -22.19 23.21
CA ARG A 91 -4.15 -23.49 23.22
C ARG A 91 -4.27 -23.96 21.77
N TYR A 92 -4.34 -25.27 21.54
CA TYR A 92 -4.30 -25.90 20.20
C TYR A 92 -4.95 -25.10 19.05
N SER A 93 -6.18 -24.63 19.23
CA SER A 93 -6.95 -23.87 18.24
C SER A 93 -7.31 -22.45 18.67
N LYS A 94 -6.77 -21.97 19.81
CA LYS A 94 -7.15 -20.69 20.42
C LYS A 94 -5.97 -19.96 21.05
N ILE A 95 -5.87 -18.66 20.82
CA ILE A 95 -4.99 -17.73 21.53
C ILE A 95 -5.82 -16.77 22.37
N GLU A 96 -5.46 -16.61 23.64
CA GLU A 96 -6.02 -15.57 24.51
C GLU A 96 -4.97 -14.51 24.79
N VAL A 97 -5.23 -13.26 24.37
CA VAL A 97 -4.35 -12.12 24.61
C VAL A 97 -4.88 -11.29 25.77
N ALA A 98 -4.03 -11.08 26.77
CA ALA A 98 -4.32 -10.25 27.94
C ALA A 98 -3.08 -9.45 28.36
N PHE A 99 -3.23 -8.51 29.29
CA PHE A 99 -2.08 -7.89 29.95
C PHE A 99 -1.32 -8.92 30.80
N ARG A 100 0.00 -8.77 30.91
CA ARG A 100 0.88 -9.65 31.68
C ARG A 100 0.65 -9.54 33.20
N SER A 101 0.22 -8.38 33.69
CA SER A 101 -0.11 -8.14 35.10
C SER A 101 -1.27 -7.16 35.24
N ASP A 102 -1.97 -7.32 36.36
CA ASP A 102 -3.09 -6.63 37.01
C ASP A 102 -2.98 -5.10 37.19
N LYS A 103 -2.18 -4.38 36.39
CA LYS A 103 -2.27 -2.92 36.28
C LYS A 103 -3.42 -2.57 35.32
N PRO A 104 -4.66 -2.36 35.80
CA PRO A 104 -5.84 -2.23 34.95
C PRO A 104 -5.92 -0.87 34.25
N ASP A 105 -5.07 0.08 34.65
CA ASP A 105 -5.14 1.48 34.26
C ASP A 105 -4.43 1.78 32.94
N GLN A 106 -3.77 0.79 32.33
CA GLN A 106 -3.17 0.97 31.00
C GLN A 106 -4.25 0.83 29.92
N PRO A 107 -4.40 1.83 29.02
CA PRO A 107 -5.36 1.74 27.94
C PRO A 107 -4.98 0.57 27.02
N ASP A 108 -5.95 -0.28 26.74
CA ASP A 108 -5.79 -1.37 25.77
C ASP A 108 -5.68 -0.77 24.37
N PRO A 109 -4.58 -1.03 23.63
CA PRO A 109 -4.46 -0.58 22.24
C PRO A 109 -5.44 -1.30 21.29
N GLY A 110 -6.33 -2.15 21.83
CA GLY A 110 -7.34 -2.87 21.09
C GLY A 110 -6.89 -4.26 20.64
N ILE A 111 -5.89 -4.85 21.30
CA ILE A 111 -5.32 -6.17 20.91
C ILE A 111 -5.75 -7.31 21.84
N ARG A 112 -6.35 -7.03 23.00
CA ARG A 112 -6.85 -8.07 23.90
C ARG A 112 -8.08 -8.76 23.32
N GLY A 113 -8.10 -10.09 23.38
CA GLY A 113 -9.20 -10.87 22.81
C GLY A 113 -8.91 -12.36 22.77
N THR A 114 -9.88 -13.09 22.23
CA THR A 114 -9.77 -14.51 21.93
C THR A 114 -9.68 -14.69 20.43
N PHE A 115 -8.60 -15.29 19.95
CA PHE A 115 -8.35 -15.52 18.53
C PHE A 115 -8.40 -17.02 18.24
N LEU A 116 -9.12 -17.41 17.19
CA LEU A 116 -9.20 -18.79 16.73
C LEU A 116 -8.28 -19.01 15.53
N ARG A 117 -7.63 -20.18 15.47
CA ARG A 117 -6.71 -20.52 14.38
C ARG A 117 -7.46 -20.56 13.05
N LEU A 118 -6.91 -19.92 12.04
CA LEU A 118 -7.43 -19.94 10.69
C LEU A 118 -6.76 -21.03 9.85
N GLY A 119 -7.56 -21.86 9.20
CA GLY A 119 -7.11 -22.65 8.05
C GLY A 119 -7.02 -21.79 6.78
N PRO A 120 -6.34 -22.29 5.72
CA PRO A 120 -6.16 -21.55 4.45
C PRO A 120 -7.49 -21.09 3.84
N ASP A 121 -8.49 -21.97 3.78
CA ASP A 121 -9.80 -21.67 3.16
C ASP A 121 -10.54 -20.54 3.89
N LYS A 122 -10.52 -20.57 5.23
CA LYS A 122 -11.16 -19.52 6.03
C LYS A 122 -10.43 -18.19 5.87
N ARG A 123 -9.09 -18.20 5.79
CA ARG A 123 -8.30 -17.00 5.52
C ARG A 123 -8.65 -16.39 4.17
N LEU A 124 -8.73 -17.22 3.12
CA LEU A 124 -9.15 -16.78 1.79
C LEU A 124 -10.57 -16.21 1.78
N GLN A 125 -11.52 -16.87 2.46
CA GLN A 125 -12.89 -16.39 2.61
C GLN A 125 -12.94 -15.01 3.27
N LEU A 126 -12.22 -14.82 4.37
CA LEU A 126 -12.18 -13.55 5.09
C LEU A 126 -11.57 -12.43 4.24
N ALA A 127 -10.46 -12.69 3.55
CA ALA A 127 -9.81 -11.71 2.68
C ALA A 127 -10.72 -11.28 1.52
N ARG A 128 -11.46 -12.22 0.90
CA ARG A 128 -12.48 -11.91 -0.13
C ARG A 128 -13.62 -11.07 0.42
N LYS A 129 -14.13 -11.42 1.61
CA LYS A 129 -15.19 -10.65 2.29
C LYS A 129 -14.73 -9.22 2.55
N GLU A 130 -13.49 -9.06 2.97
CA GLU A 130 -12.91 -7.74 3.24
C GLU A 130 -12.76 -6.89 1.98
N PHE A 131 -12.27 -7.48 0.89
CA PHE A 131 -12.24 -6.81 -0.40
C PHE A 131 -13.64 -6.34 -0.85
N GLN A 132 -14.64 -7.21 -0.75
CA GLN A 132 -16.02 -6.87 -1.10
C GLN A 132 -16.55 -5.70 -0.25
N ALA A 133 -16.21 -5.67 1.04
CA ALA A 133 -16.59 -4.58 1.92
C ALA A 133 -15.90 -3.25 1.53
N ALA A 134 -14.61 -3.28 1.19
CA ALA A 134 -13.88 -2.11 0.69
C ALA A 134 -14.44 -1.59 -0.65
N GLU A 135 -14.73 -2.48 -1.61
CA GLU A 135 -15.38 -2.12 -2.89
C GLU A 135 -16.75 -1.47 -2.66
N THR A 136 -17.52 -2.02 -1.73
CA THR A 136 -18.85 -1.49 -1.37
C THR A 136 -18.73 -0.07 -0.81
N ARG A 137 -17.76 0.17 0.08
CA ARG A 137 -17.50 1.51 0.64
C ARG A 137 -17.06 2.51 -0.43
N LEU A 138 -16.16 2.11 -1.32
CA LEU A 138 -15.75 2.96 -2.43
C LEU A 138 -16.94 3.31 -3.36
N ALA A 139 -17.78 2.33 -3.67
CA ALA A 139 -18.99 2.56 -4.46
C ALA A 139 -19.95 3.56 -3.79
N GLN A 140 -20.14 3.45 -2.48
CA GLN A 140 -20.92 4.40 -1.69
C GLN A 140 -20.29 5.79 -1.67
N ALA A 141 -18.96 5.91 -1.53
CA ALA A 141 -18.28 7.19 -1.56
C ALA A 141 -18.48 7.92 -2.90
N TRP A 142 -18.42 7.21 -4.04
CA TRP A 142 -18.73 7.81 -5.34
C TRP A 142 -20.19 8.28 -5.44
N GLN A 143 -21.14 7.53 -4.87
CA GLN A 143 -22.54 7.94 -4.83
C GLN A 143 -22.74 9.19 -3.95
N ASN A 144 -22.14 9.21 -2.75
CA ASN A 144 -22.25 10.31 -1.79
C ASN A 144 -21.57 11.58 -2.32
N ALA A 145 -20.37 11.47 -2.90
CA ALA A 145 -19.67 12.60 -3.51
C ALA A 145 -20.52 13.29 -4.59
N THR A 146 -21.34 12.54 -5.32
CA THR A 146 -22.25 13.08 -6.33
C THR A 146 -23.47 13.80 -5.72
N ARG A 147 -23.92 13.36 -4.53
CA ARG A 147 -25.10 13.87 -3.82
C ARG A 147 -24.80 15.12 -2.98
N ASP A 148 -23.67 15.15 -2.29
CA ASP A 148 -23.36 16.14 -1.24
C ASP A 148 -22.83 17.47 -1.80
N GLY A 149 -23.27 17.86 -3.00
CA GLY A 149 -22.97 19.17 -3.59
C GLY A 149 -21.65 19.28 -4.36
N ARG A 150 -20.86 18.21 -4.51
CA ARG A 150 -19.68 18.19 -5.41
C ARG A 150 -20.06 18.07 -6.89
N ARG A 151 -21.15 18.74 -7.30
CA ARG A 151 -21.64 18.71 -8.69
C ARG A 151 -20.56 19.16 -9.66
N ASP A 152 -19.73 20.12 -9.26
CA ASP A 152 -18.62 20.64 -10.05
C ASP A 152 -17.51 19.59 -10.28
N ASP A 153 -17.42 18.57 -9.41
CA ASP A 153 -16.46 17.47 -9.52
C ASP A 153 -17.05 16.22 -10.20
N GLN A 154 -18.32 16.24 -10.66
CA GLN A 154 -18.99 15.05 -11.21
C GLN A 154 -18.21 14.38 -12.33
N VAL A 155 -17.58 15.18 -13.19
CA VAL A 155 -16.73 14.68 -14.26
C VAL A 155 -15.48 14.00 -13.71
N LEU A 156 -14.86 14.57 -12.67
CA LEU A 156 -13.67 14.00 -12.02
C LEU A 156 -14.02 12.67 -11.36
N ILE A 157 -15.10 12.64 -10.59
CA ILE A 157 -15.62 11.43 -9.92
C ILE A 157 -15.94 10.33 -10.94
N SER A 158 -16.59 10.68 -12.05
CA SER A 158 -16.89 9.74 -13.13
C SER A 158 -15.63 9.19 -13.78
N GLY A 159 -14.65 10.05 -14.03
CA GLY A 159 -13.34 9.66 -14.55
C GLY A 159 -12.58 8.74 -13.61
N TRP A 160 -12.61 9.02 -12.30
CA TRP A 160 -12.01 8.16 -11.26
C TRP A 160 -12.67 6.78 -11.21
N LYS A 161 -14.00 6.74 -11.18
CA LYS A 161 -14.77 5.50 -11.18
C LYS A 161 -14.46 4.63 -12.41
N ALA A 162 -14.30 5.23 -13.59
CA ALA A 162 -13.98 4.52 -14.81
C ALA A 162 -12.53 4.00 -14.84
N ALA A 163 -11.57 4.80 -14.37
CA ALA A 163 -10.15 4.47 -14.44
C ALA A 163 -9.66 3.55 -13.31
N TRP A 164 -10.29 3.60 -12.12
CA TRP A 164 -9.85 2.89 -10.92
C TRP A 164 -9.64 1.38 -11.12
N PRO A 165 -10.58 0.61 -11.72
CA PRO A 165 -10.40 -0.84 -11.85
C PRO A 165 -9.14 -1.20 -12.63
N ALA A 166 -8.85 -0.48 -13.73
CA ALA A 166 -7.66 -0.72 -14.54
C ALA A 166 -6.38 -0.33 -13.79
N LEU A 167 -6.38 0.79 -13.06
CA LEU A 167 -5.25 1.23 -12.26
C LEU A 167 -4.90 0.24 -11.15
N ARG A 168 -5.90 -0.23 -10.40
CA ARG A 168 -5.73 -1.24 -9.36
C ARG A 168 -5.15 -2.54 -9.90
N GLN A 169 -5.63 -3.01 -11.06
CA GLN A 169 -5.10 -4.21 -11.69
C GLN A 169 -3.64 -4.05 -12.16
N ARG A 170 -3.30 -2.90 -12.76
CA ARG A 170 -1.90 -2.60 -13.10
C ARG A 170 -1.00 -2.57 -11.88
N TRP A 171 -1.48 -2.01 -10.76
CA TRP A 171 -0.72 -2.03 -9.51
C TRP A 171 -0.48 -3.45 -8.99
N MET A 172 -1.52 -4.28 -8.94
CA MET A 172 -1.37 -5.66 -8.51
C MET A 172 -0.39 -6.43 -9.40
N ALA A 173 -0.44 -6.23 -10.73
CA ALA A 173 0.50 -6.87 -11.65
C ALA A 173 1.97 -6.44 -11.45
N LEU A 174 2.22 -5.22 -10.94
CA LEU A 174 3.57 -4.69 -10.71
C LEU A 174 4.10 -4.99 -9.31
N SER A 175 3.23 -5.03 -8.30
CA SER A 175 3.62 -5.08 -6.89
C SER A 175 3.42 -6.45 -6.24
N TYR A 176 2.56 -7.29 -6.80
CA TYR A 176 2.25 -8.59 -6.24
C TYR A 176 2.88 -9.71 -7.08
N THR A 177 3.81 -10.42 -6.46
CA THR A 177 4.40 -11.64 -7.01
C THR A 177 3.84 -12.84 -6.24
N PRO A 178 3.01 -13.70 -6.86
CA PRO A 178 2.36 -14.78 -6.14
C PRO A 178 3.36 -15.89 -5.73
N PRO A 179 3.19 -16.50 -4.55
CA PRO A 179 4.01 -17.62 -4.11
C PRO A 179 3.50 -18.94 -4.71
N GLY A 180 3.87 -19.25 -5.96
CA GLY A 180 3.63 -20.56 -6.59
C GLY A 180 2.16 -20.95 -6.84
N VAL A 181 1.21 -20.08 -6.51
CA VAL A 181 -0.24 -20.26 -6.74
C VAL A 181 -0.78 -19.18 -7.68
N LYS A 182 -1.97 -19.38 -8.23
CA LYS A 182 -2.66 -18.29 -8.96
C LYS A 182 -3.07 -17.18 -7.99
N PRO A 183 -2.97 -15.90 -8.37
CA PRO A 183 -3.30 -14.77 -7.50
C PRO A 183 -4.66 -14.91 -6.78
N GLU A 184 -5.71 -15.34 -7.48
CA GLU A 184 -7.06 -15.42 -6.94
C GLU A 184 -7.25 -16.51 -5.86
N GLY A 185 -6.30 -17.43 -5.76
CA GLY A 185 -6.23 -18.45 -4.71
C GLY A 185 -5.44 -18.02 -3.48
N ASP A 186 -4.72 -16.90 -3.54
CA ASP A 186 -3.92 -16.39 -2.43
C ASP A 186 -4.72 -15.37 -1.59
N PRO A 187 -4.91 -15.60 -0.27
CA PRO A 187 -5.52 -14.60 0.60
C PRO A 187 -4.81 -13.23 0.60
N ASP A 188 -3.49 -13.18 0.42
CA ASP A 188 -2.73 -11.92 0.46
C ASP A 188 -2.97 -11.07 -0.78
N PHE A 189 -3.29 -11.68 -1.92
CA PHE A 189 -3.75 -10.96 -3.10
C PHE A 189 -5.05 -10.19 -2.82
N TRP A 190 -6.05 -10.85 -2.22
CA TRP A 190 -7.33 -10.24 -1.88
C TRP A 190 -7.20 -9.16 -0.81
N LEU A 191 -6.32 -9.36 0.18
CA LEU A 191 -6.04 -8.34 1.19
C LEU A 191 -5.39 -7.10 0.56
N ARG A 192 -4.38 -7.27 -0.29
CA ARG A 192 -3.75 -6.14 -1.01
C ARG A 192 -4.75 -5.40 -1.90
N LEU A 193 -5.66 -6.12 -2.55
CA LEU A 193 -6.78 -5.51 -3.28
C LEU A 193 -7.72 -4.72 -2.37
N ALA A 194 -8.04 -5.22 -1.18
CA ALA A 194 -8.86 -4.51 -0.19
C ALA A 194 -8.17 -3.20 0.24
N GLN A 195 -6.87 -3.27 0.56
CA GLN A 195 -6.05 -2.12 0.94
C GLN A 195 -5.97 -1.07 -0.18
N ALA A 196 -5.77 -1.50 -1.43
CA ALA A 196 -5.87 -0.63 -2.61
C ALA A 196 -7.17 0.16 -2.63
N THR A 197 -8.25 -0.57 -2.44
CA THR A 197 -9.61 -0.05 -2.60
C THR A 197 -9.95 0.89 -1.45
N GLN A 198 -9.47 0.59 -0.26
CA GLN A 198 -9.63 1.45 0.91
C GLN A 198 -8.87 2.77 0.75
N GLN A 199 -7.63 2.74 0.26
CA GLN A 199 -6.90 3.97 -0.04
C GLN A 199 -7.63 4.81 -1.10
N ALA A 200 -8.25 4.19 -2.11
CA ALA A 200 -9.08 4.88 -3.09
C ALA A 200 -10.35 5.47 -2.49
N TYR A 201 -10.95 4.77 -1.54
CA TYR A 201 -12.08 5.30 -0.79
C TYR A 201 -11.67 6.57 -0.03
N VAL A 202 -10.59 6.53 0.75
CA VAL A 202 -10.07 7.68 1.51
C VAL A 202 -9.72 8.84 0.58
N PHE A 203 -9.03 8.56 -0.53
CA PHE A 203 -8.77 9.55 -1.57
C PHE A 203 -10.08 10.18 -2.05
N ASN A 204 -11.10 9.37 -2.39
CA ASN A 204 -12.39 9.87 -2.88
C ASN A 204 -13.14 10.75 -1.87
N GLU A 205 -13.04 10.46 -0.58
CA GLU A 205 -13.70 11.23 0.47
C GLU A 205 -13.10 12.62 0.71
N GLN A 206 -11.83 12.84 0.36
CA GLN A 206 -11.23 14.17 0.45
C GLN A 206 -11.92 15.16 -0.51
N ARG A 207 -12.00 16.45 -0.15
CA ARG A 207 -12.54 17.50 -1.04
C ARG A 207 -11.48 17.97 -2.02
N VAL A 208 -11.86 18.29 -3.24
CA VAL A 208 -10.99 19.03 -4.18
C VAL A 208 -11.32 20.51 -4.02
N ASP A 209 -10.34 21.40 -4.18
CA ASP A 209 -10.62 22.84 -4.26
C ASP A 209 -11.37 23.14 -5.59
N PRO A 210 -12.67 23.50 -5.55
CA PRO A 210 -13.46 23.75 -6.75
C PRO A 210 -13.03 25.05 -7.46
N LYS A 211 -12.27 25.93 -6.80
CA LYS A 211 -11.79 27.19 -7.38
C LYS A 211 -10.47 27.04 -8.13
N ASN A 212 -9.89 25.84 -8.18
CA ASN A 212 -8.67 25.59 -8.92
C ASN A 212 -8.90 25.58 -10.45
N THR A 213 -9.00 26.78 -11.01
CA THR A 213 -9.01 27.06 -12.44
C THR A 213 -7.59 27.20 -13.02
N GLY A 214 -6.57 26.91 -12.20
CA GLY A 214 -5.16 27.12 -12.50
C GLY A 214 -4.70 26.46 -13.81
N GLY A 215 -3.54 26.89 -14.29
CA GLY A 215 -2.86 26.33 -15.46
C GLY A 215 -2.40 24.89 -15.24
N TRP A 216 -1.15 24.58 -15.55
CA TRP A 216 -0.56 23.28 -15.22
C TRP A 216 0.05 23.25 -13.82
N GLU A 217 0.49 24.41 -13.33
CA GLU A 217 1.31 24.53 -12.14
C GLU A 217 0.61 24.06 -10.87
N GLY A 218 1.36 23.32 -10.06
CA GLY A 218 0.89 22.84 -8.78
C GLY A 218 1.61 21.59 -8.34
N ASP A 219 1.33 21.22 -7.10
CA ASP A 219 1.70 19.93 -6.54
C ASP A 219 0.45 19.07 -6.50
N TYR A 220 0.60 17.80 -6.83
CA TYR A 220 -0.49 16.85 -6.94
C TYR A 220 -0.12 15.58 -6.17
N ASP A 221 -1.08 15.01 -5.45
CA ASP A 221 -0.92 13.79 -4.65
C ASP A 221 -2.06 12.84 -4.97
N ASP A 222 -1.77 11.54 -5.02
CA ASP A 222 -2.79 10.53 -5.30
C ASP A 222 -3.36 9.88 -4.03
N GLY A 223 -2.81 10.16 -2.85
CA GLY A 223 -3.18 9.52 -1.58
C GLY A 223 -2.64 8.10 -1.40
N PHE A 224 -1.86 7.58 -2.37
CA PHE A 224 -1.28 6.24 -2.39
C PHE A 224 0.26 6.26 -2.41
N GLY A 225 0.88 7.40 -2.07
CA GLY A 225 2.33 7.55 -2.05
C GLY A 225 2.93 7.99 -3.40
N GLY A 226 2.10 8.43 -4.36
CA GLY A 226 2.56 9.12 -5.56
C GLY A 226 2.44 10.64 -5.41
N ARG A 227 3.45 11.38 -5.88
CA ARG A 227 3.39 12.84 -6.02
C ARG A 227 3.86 13.30 -7.38
N VAL A 228 3.21 14.35 -7.88
CA VAL A 228 3.56 15.04 -9.11
C VAL A 228 3.70 16.52 -8.85
N THR A 229 4.80 17.11 -9.27
CA THR A 229 5.04 18.54 -9.24
C THR A 229 5.16 19.05 -10.67
N LEU A 230 4.32 20.02 -11.04
CA LEU A 230 4.37 20.73 -12.31
C LEU A 230 4.71 22.20 -12.06
N ARG A 231 5.67 22.72 -12.83
CA ARG A 231 6.08 24.14 -12.81
C ARG A 231 6.21 24.67 -14.23
N GLN A 232 5.75 25.88 -14.48
CA GLN A 232 5.84 26.52 -15.79
C GLN A 232 7.28 27.00 -16.02
N ARG A 233 7.78 26.79 -17.23
CA ARG A 233 9.07 27.34 -17.67
C ARG A 233 8.85 28.66 -18.41
N LYS A 234 9.88 29.51 -18.43
CA LYS A 234 9.87 30.81 -19.14
C LYS A 234 9.52 30.67 -20.63
N GLU A 235 9.87 29.54 -21.25
CA GLU A 235 9.64 29.24 -22.67
C GLU A 235 8.24 28.67 -22.96
N GLY A 236 7.34 28.65 -21.97
CA GLY A 236 5.98 28.12 -22.13
C GLY A 236 5.85 26.59 -21.97
N GLY A 237 6.96 25.87 -21.80
CA GLY A 237 6.97 24.45 -21.44
C GLY A 237 6.73 24.19 -19.94
N LEU A 238 6.78 22.92 -19.53
CA LEU A 238 6.63 22.49 -18.13
C LEU A 238 7.88 21.76 -17.65
N ARG A 239 8.27 22.00 -16.39
CA ARG A 239 9.11 21.08 -15.62
C ARG A 239 8.17 20.13 -14.88
N ILE A 240 8.36 18.83 -15.06
CA ILE A 240 7.65 17.78 -14.34
C ILE A 240 8.60 17.06 -13.39
N THR A 241 8.12 16.76 -12.18
CA THR A 241 8.74 15.81 -11.26
C THR A 241 7.66 14.82 -10.82
N LEU A 242 7.87 13.53 -11.07
CA LEU A 242 7.07 12.41 -10.58
C LEU A 242 7.88 11.70 -9.50
N SER A 243 7.24 11.39 -8.39
CA SER A 243 7.80 10.55 -7.34
C SER A 243 6.76 9.52 -6.94
N CYS A 244 7.20 8.29 -6.69
CA CYS A 244 6.34 7.26 -6.13
C CYS A 244 7.10 6.53 -5.03
N THR A 245 6.46 6.37 -3.89
CA THR A 245 6.87 5.47 -2.80
C THR A 245 5.69 4.58 -2.49
N ARG A 246 5.54 3.52 -3.28
CA ARG A 246 4.40 2.59 -3.16
C ARG A 246 4.91 1.21 -2.74
N GLY A 247 4.34 0.66 -1.68
CA GLY A 247 4.73 -0.64 -1.14
C GLY A 247 4.20 -0.80 0.27
N LEU A 248 3.32 -1.79 0.46
CA LEU A 248 2.77 -2.16 1.76
C LEU A 248 3.54 -3.40 2.23
N ASP A 249 4.35 -3.20 3.26
CA ASP A 249 5.08 -4.15 4.10
C ASP A 249 5.77 -5.36 3.43
N GLY A 250 7.06 -5.57 3.77
CA GLY A 250 7.84 -6.74 3.33
C GLY A 250 9.04 -6.45 2.45
N ASN A 251 9.65 -5.27 2.58
CA ASN A 251 11.05 -5.00 2.25
C ASN A 251 11.50 -4.64 0.83
N GLU A 252 10.61 -4.22 -0.08
CA GLU A 252 11.04 -3.32 -1.15
C GLU A 252 9.93 -2.33 -1.52
N ALA A 253 10.11 -1.07 -1.11
CA ALA A 253 9.31 0.01 -1.67
C ALA A 253 9.57 0.05 -3.18
N ASN A 254 8.51 0.02 -4.01
CA ASN A 254 8.62 0.46 -5.39
C ASN A 254 8.70 1.99 -5.38
N GLY A 255 9.91 2.44 -5.05
CA GLY A 255 10.38 3.81 -5.02
C GLY A 255 10.93 4.21 -6.38
N SER A 256 10.52 5.35 -6.92
CA SER A 256 11.13 5.94 -8.12
C SER A 256 10.88 7.43 -8.15
N ASP A 257 11.91 8.18 -8.56
CA ASP A 257 11.81 9.61 -8.85
C ASP A 257 12.22 9.87 -10.30
N ILE A 258 11.45 10.71 -10.98
CA ILE A 258 11.56 11.01 -12.41
C ILE A 258 11.36 12.51 -12.55
N ALA A 259 12.32 13.23 -13.12
CA ALA A 259 12.16 14.65 -13.45
C ALA A 259 12.58 14.94 -14.89
N GLY A 260 11.84 15.80 -15.57
CA GLY A 260 12.12 16.13 -16.97
C GLY A 260 11.33 17.34 -17.44
N ASP A 261 11.49 17.67 -18.72
CA ASP A 261 10.87 18.84 -19.33
C ASP A 261 9.89 18.42 -20.43
N ILE A 262 8.73 19.07 -20.45
CA ILE A 262 7.72 18.93 -21.50
C ILE A 262 7.75 20.23 -22.33
N PRO A 263 8.04 20.18 -23.64
CA PRO A 263 8.12 21.38 -24.46
C PRO A 263 6.74 22.02 -24.65
N ALA A 264 6.70 23.33 -24.87
CA ALA A 264 5.45 24.06 -25.09
C ALA A 264 4.61 23.49 -26.26
N SER A 265 5.27 23.00 -27.30
CA SER A 265 4.64 22.38 -28.48
C SER A 265 3.89 21.07 -28.17
N ALA A 266 4.22 20.40 -27.06
CA ALA A 266 3.53 19.20 -26.61
C ALA A 266 2.27 19.50 -25.77
N LEU A 267 2.05 20.76 -25.39
CA LEU A 267 0.92 21.16 -24.56
C LEU A 267 -0.27 21.53 -25.44
N THR A 268 -1.42 20.90 -25.18
CA THR A 268 -2.67 21.18 -25.89
C THR A 268 -3.81 21.45 -24.91
N GLN A 269 -4.76 22.28 -25.32
CA GLN A 269 -5.96 22.59 -24.55
C GLN A 269 -7.19 22.61 -25.45
N LYS A 270 -8.25 21.94 -25.03
CA LYS A 270 -9.58 21.97 -25.65
C LYS A 270 -10.63 22.19 -24.58
N GLY A 271 -11.16 23.41 -24.49
CA GLY A 271 -12.05 23.79 -23.40
C GLY A 271 -11.33 23.74 -22.04
N ASP A 272 -11.88 22.98 -21.10
CA ASP A 272 -11.34 22.76 -19.74
C ASP A 272 -10.32 21.61 -19.68
N LEU A 273 -10.21 20.82 -20.75
CA LEU A 273 -9.28 19.69 -20.84
C LEU A 273 -7.92 20.15 -21.35
N ARG A 274 -6.87 19.85 -20.57
CA ARG A 274 -5.47 20.03 -20.98
C ARG A 274 -4.79 18.69 -21.14
N ARG A 275 -3.94 18.56 -22.16
CA ARG A 275 -3.18 17.35 -22.45
C ARG A 275 -1.73 17.67 -22.75
N ALA A 276 -0.85 16.77 -22.35
CA ALA A 276 0.55 16.80 -22.72
C ALA A 276 1.06 15.38 -22.94
N GLU A 277 1.96 15.22 -23.90
CA GLU A 277 2.70 13.97 -24.12
C GLU A 277 4.15 14.31 -24.39
N ALA A 278 5.07 13.71 -23.64
CA ALA A 278 6.50 13.90 -23.87
C ALA A 278 7.26 12.61 -23.58
N VAL A 279 8.40 12.45 -24.24
CA VAL A 279 9.42 11.48 -23.84
C VAL A 279 10.41 12.21 -22.96
N LEU A 280 10.56 11.74 -21.72
CA LEU A 280 11.54 12.24 -20.78
C LEU A 280 12.80 11.40 -20.89
N ASP A 281 13.91 12.06 -21.21
CA ASP A 281 15.23 11.45 -21.27
C ASP A 281 15.93 11.56 -19.91
N PHE A 282 16.40 10.41 -19.41
CA PHE A 282 17.22 10.31 -18.22
C PHE A 282 18.63 9.93 -18.65
N PRO A 283 19.63 10.81 -18.46
CA PRO A 283 21.00 10.41 -18.70
C PRO A 283 21.33 9.20 -17.82
N GLY A 284 22.01 8.23 -18.42
CA GLY A 284 22.50 7.08 -17.69
C GLY A 284 23.45 7.51 -16.57
N LEU A 285 23.35 6.87 -15.40
CA LEU A 285 24.42 6.94 -14.40
C LEU A 285 25.54 5.98 -14.82
N GLU A 286 26.70 6.07 -14.17
CA GLU A 286 27.97 5.41 -14.58
C GLU A 286 27.89 3.88 -14.79
N ASN A 287 26.78 3.23 -14.43
CA ASN A 287 26.49 1.80 -14.69
C ASN A 287 25.02 1.52 -15.09
N GLN A 288 24.31 2.52 -15.59
CA GLN A 288 22.89 2.40 -15.95
C GLN A 288 22.67 3.06 -17.33
N PRO A 289 22.03 2.37 -18.29
CA PRO A 289 21.76 2.96 -19.60
C PRO A 289 20.84 4.18 -19.45
N ALA A 290 20.94 5.11 -20.40
CA ALA A 290 19.98 6.19 -20.53
C ALA A 290 18.56 5.61 -20.61
N ARG A 291 17.61 6.28 -19.94
CA ARG A 291 16.22 5.80 -19.82
C ARG A 291 15.32 6.77 -20.53
N GLN A 292 14.31 6.25 -21.19
CA GLN A 292 13.27 7.04 -21.81
C GLN A 292 11.93 6.59 -21.29
N ILE A 293 11.16 7.56 -20.80
CA ILE A 293 9.83 7.32 -20.27
C ILE A 293 8.91 8.24 -21.03
N ARG A 294 7.94 7.66 -21.74
CA ARG A 294 6.83 8.43 -22.29
C ARG A 294 5.87 8.74 -21.15
N VAL A 295 5.58 10.02 -20.95
CA VAL A 295 4.61 10.50 -19.98
C VAL A 295 3.46 11.16 -20.73
N THR A 296 2.25 10.68 -20.46
CA THR A 296 1.00 11.29 -20.92
C THR A 296 0.30 11.91 -19.72
N LEU A 297 -0.01 13.19 -19.83
CA LEU A 297 -0.76 13.95 -18.84
C LEU A 297 -2.11 14.35 -19.40
N GLN A 298 -3.15 14.18 -18.59
CA GLN A 298 -4.44 14.80 -18.84
C GLN A 298 -4.88 15.54 -17.58
N ARG A 299 -5.13 16.84 -17.67
CA ARG A 299 -5.61 17.66 -16.55
C ARG A 299 -7.01 18.18 -16.83
N ARG A 300 -7.87 18.09 -15.81
CA ARG A 300 -9.20 18.71 -15.79
C ARG A 300 -9.52 19.15 -14.37
N GLY A 301 -9.87 20.43 -14.18
CA GLY A 301 -10.05 21.01 -12.84
C GLY A 301 -8.83 20.73 -11.94
N GLY A 302 -9.06 20.32 -10.69
CA GLY A 302 -8.01 19.90 -9.76
C GLY A 302 -7.47 18.47 -9.99
N GLY A 303 -7.94 17.73 -10.99
CA GLY A 303 -7.51 16.35 -11.27
C GLY A 303 -6.43 16.26 -12.35
N LEU A 304 -5.42 15.43 -12.12
CA LEU A 304 -4.35 15.10 -13.05
C LEU A 304 -4.26 13.59 -13.24
N TRP A 305 -4.48 13.12 -14.47
CA TRP A 305 -4.23 11.74 -14.87
C TRP A 305 -2.83 11.66 -15.43
N VAL A 306 -2.07 10.69 -14.95
CA VAL A 306 -0.71 10.39 -15.40
C VAL A 306 -0.68 8.96 -15.89
N GLU A 307 -0.11 8.78 -17.08
CA GLU A 307 0.24 7.48 -17.63
C GLU A 307 1.71 7.49 -18.02
N THR A 308 2.42 6.43 -17.67
CA THR A 308 3.84 6.26 -17.93
C THR A 308 4.09 4.98 -18.71
N THR A 309 4.87 5.08 -19.78
CA THR A 309 5.34 3.92 -20.54
C THR A 309 6.86 3.93 -20.58
N TYR A 310 7.46 2.93 -19.92
CA TYR A 310 8.90 2.70 -19.99
C TYR A 310 9.25 2.16 -21.38
N LEU A 311 10.10 2.87 -22.11
CA LEU A 311 10.47 2.50 -23.48
C LEU A 311 11.62 1.47 -23.53
N GLN A 312 12.25 1.18 -22.39
CA GLN A 312 13.28 0.15 -22.27
C GLN A 312 12.85 -1.01 -21.34
N PRO A 313 13.23 -2.27 -21.63
CA PRO A 313 12.80 -3.45 -20.87
C PRO A 313 13.43 -3.61 -19.48
N THR A 314 14.63 -3.09 -19.27
CA THR A 314 15.50 -3.42 -18.11
C THR A 314 15.24 -2.57 -16.88
N HIS A 315 14.18 -1.77 -16.85
CA HIS A 315 13.96 -0.79 -15.80
C HIS A 315 12.98 -1.30 -14.73
N ARG A 316 13.36 -1.14 -13.45
CA ARG A 316 12.44 -1.32 -12.32
C ARG A 316 11.32 -0.30 -12.45
N ARG A 317 10.10 -0.78 -12.70
CA ARG A 317 8.95 0.08 -12.97
C ARG A 317 8.44 0.65 -11.65
N GLY A 318 8.67 1.95 -11.41
CA GLY A 318 7.86 2.71 -10.45
C GLY A 318 6.42 2.81 -10.97
N TRP A 319 5.44 2.64 -10.09
CA TRP A 319 4.03 2.82 -10.44
C TRP A 319 3.70 4.31 -10.33
N HIS A 320 3.93 5.06 -11.43
CA HIS A 320 3.59 6.48 -11.54
C HIS A 320 2.20 6.71 -12.14
N ASP A 321 1.68 5.70 -12.83
CA ASP A 321 0.31 5.71 -13.34
C ASP A 321 -0.66 5.97 -12.19
N GLY A 322 -1.58 6.91 -12.39
CA GLY A 322 -2.49 7.27 -11.33
C GLY A 322 -3.35 8.46 -11.67
N ILE A 323 -4.21 8.75 -10.71
CA ILE A 323 -5.01 9.96 -10.73
C ILE A 323 -4.68 10.73 -9.48
N TYR A 324 -4.19 11.94 -9.69
CA TYR A 324 -3.67 12.81 -8.67
C TYR A 324 -4.61 13.99 -8.50
N ARG A 325 -4.66 14.53 -7.28
CA ARG A 325 -5.39 15.73 -6.94
C ARG A 325 -4.42 16.84 -6.61
N TRP A 326 -4.74 18.04 -7.05
CA TRP A 326 -3.99 19.22 -6.69
C TRP A 326 -4.00 19.47 -5.17
N MET A 327 -2.86 19.92 -4.67
CA MET A 327 -2.61 20.27 -3.27
C MET A 327 -2.40 21.79 -3.08
N PRO A 328 -2.78 22.35 -1.91
CA PRO A 328 -3.28 21.64 -0.74
C PRO A 328 -4.71 21.12 -0.93
N VAL A 329 -4.97 19.93 -0.38
CA VAL A 329 -6.34 19.46 -0.15
C VAL A 329 -6.95 20.41 0.88
N PRO A 330 -8.10 21.07 0.61
CA PRO A 330 -8.77 21.93 1.59
C PRO A 330 -9.02 21.15 2.89
N GLU A 331 -8.87 21.81 4.04
CA GLU A 331 -9.23 21.19 5.33
C GLU A 331 -10.70 20.72 5.30
N PRO A 332 -11.01 19.56 5.94
CA PRO A 332 -12.33 18.90 5.87
C PRO A 332 -13.56 19.77 6.12
#